data_AF-A0A7G8F7N4-F1
#
_entry.id   AF-A0A7G8F7N4-F1
#
_cell.length_a   1.000
_cell.length_b   1.000
_cell.length_c   1.000
_cell.angle_alpha   90.00
_cell.angle_beta   90.00
_cell.angle_gamma   90.00
#
_symmetry.space_group_name_H-M   'P 1'
#
loop_
_entity.id
_entity.type
_entity.pdbx_description
1 polymer ?
#
loop_
_entity_poly.entity_id
_entity_poly.type
_entity_poly.pdbx_seq_one_letter_code
_entity_poly.pdbx_strand_id
1 'polypeptide(L)'
;MRDISGDGTSASLSVETTTRQNNTKINLPTDGGKVLVELGYKTDGGEFITLEYKIYDFGVKKDETRKYSDWFEVESEGIHQEMYEIASRSRLIGGSEEHLV
;
A
#
# COMPACT_ATOMS: atom_id res chain seq x y z
N MET A 1 -12.69 -1.47 5.28
CA MET A 1 -12.73 -2.56 4.28
C MET A 1 -12.47 -3.87 5.00
N ARG A 2 -13.11 -4.95 4.57
CA ARG A 2 -13.03 -6.26 5.25
C ARG A 2 -11.82 -7.03 4.75
N ASP A 3 -10.99 -7.53 5.68
CA ASP A 3 -9.94 -8.48 5.35
C ASP A 3 -10.55 -9.88 5.23
N ILE A 4 -10.33 -10.51 4.07
CA ILE A 4 -10.73 -11.89 3.77
C ILE A 4 -9.54 -12.81 3.51
N SER A 5 -8.33 -12.24 3.46
CA SER A 5 -7.07 -12.96 3.22
C SER A 5 -6.53 -13.54 4.51
N GLY A 6 -6.75 -12.87 5.65
CA GLY A 6 -6.31 -13.31 6.97
C GLY A 6 -4.82 -13.09 7.23
N ASP A 7 -4.12 -12.45 6.30
CA ASP A 7 -2.70 -12.08 6.36
C ASP A 7 -2.48 -10.58 6.64
N GLY A 8 -3.57 -9.82 6.89
CA GLY A 8 -3.53 -8.39 7.14
C GLY A 8 -3.30 -7.53 5.89
N THR A 9 -3.23 -8.13 4.70
CA THR A 9 -3.11 -7.39 3.45
C THR A 9 -4.45 -7.34 2.72
N SER A 10 -4.84 -6.14 2.26
CA SER A 10 -6.05 -5.96 1.48
C SER A 10 -5.82 -4.97 0.35
N ALA A 11 -6.35 -5.30 -0.82
CA ALA A 11 -6.47 -4.41 -1.95
C ALA A 11 -7.95 -4.28 -2.27
N SER A 12 -8.38 -3.07 -2.63
CA SER A 12 -9.77 -2.79 -2.95
C SER A 12 -9.86 -1.96 -4.21
N LEU A 13 -10.90 -2.20 -4.98
CA LEU A 13 -11.25 -1.42 -6.15
C LEU A 13 -12.76 -1.21 -6.12
N SER A 14 -13.19 0.04 -6.14
CA SER A 14 -14.61 0.40 -6.21
C SER A 14 -14.91 0.97 -7.59
N VAL A 15 -15.97 0.47 -8.22
CA VAL A 15 -16.45 0.95 -9.51
C VAL A 15 -17.89 1.40 -9.32
N GLU A 16 -18.17 2.67 -9.61
CA GLU A 16 -19.52 3.20 -9.60
C GLU A 16 -20.19 2.90 -10.96
N THR A 17 -21.43 2.44 -10.91
CA THR A 17 -22.23 2.19 -12.12
C THR A 17 -23.53 3.00 -12.07
N THR A 18 -24.10 3.26 -13.24
CA THR A 18 -25.38 3.96 -13.39
C THR A 18 -26.46 2.99 -13.87
N THR A 19 -27.73 3.30 -13.61
CA THR A 19 -28.90 2.51 -14.04
C THR A 19 -29.03 2.38 -15.56
N ARG A 20 -28.21 3.08 -16.35
CA ARG A 20 -28.16 2.95 -17.82
C ARG A 20 -27.39 1.71 -18.31
N GLN A 21 -26.59 1.07 -17.47
CA GLN A 21 -25.75 -0.06 -17.84
C GLN A 21 -26.05 -1.28 -16.97
N ASN A 22 -26.44 -2.39 -17.61
CA ASN A 22 -26.78 -3.64 -16.92
C ASN A 22 -25.55 -4.52 -16.63
N ASN A 23 -24.37 -4.11 -17.11
CA ASN A 23 -23.12 -4.82 -16.85
C ASN A 23 -22.00 -3.82 -16.57
N THR A 24 -21.03 -4.27 -15.78
CA THR A 24 -19.77 -3.55 -15.57
C THR A 24 -18.63 -4.55 -15.59
N LYS A 25 -17.47 -4.11 -16.07
CA LYS A 25 -16.25 -4.92 -16.05
C LYS A 25 -15.36 -4.39 -14.95
N ILE A 26 -15.02 -5.26 -14.00
CA ILE A 26 -14.08 -4.96 -12.93
C ILE A 26 -12.81 -5.75 -13.23
N ASN A 27 -11.73 -5.02 -13.49
CA ASN A 27 -10.42 -5.64 -13.63
C ASN A 27 -9.95 -6.02 -12.22
N LEU A 28 -9.76 -7.31 -11.99
CA LEU A 28 -9.34 -7.80 -10.68
C LEU A 28 -7.92 -7.30 -10.35
N PRO A 29 -7.67 -6.87 -9.11
CA PRO A 29 -6.35 -6.37 -8.70
C PRO A 29 -5.30 -7.48 -8.57
N THR A 30 -5.73 -8.75 -8.61
CA THR A 30 -4.88 -9.93 -8.46
C THR A 30 -5.41 -11.06 -9.34
N ASP A 31 -4.50 -11.92 -9.81
CA ASP A 31 -4.80 -13.16 -10.54
C ASP A 31 -4.75 -14.41 -9.63
N GLY A 32 -4.52 -14.22 -8.33
CA GLY A 32 -4.49 -15.28 -7.31
C GLY A 32 -4.99 -14.81 -5.94
N GLY A 33 -5.24 -15.76 -5.02
CA GLY A 33 -5.82 -15.46 -3.71
C GLY A 33 -7.34 -15.40 -3.72
N LYS A 34 -7.93 -14.84 -2.65
CA LYS A 34 -9.38 -14.68 -2.53
C LYS A 34 -9.78 -13.24 -2.86
N VAL A 35 -10.88 -13.08 -3.58
CA VAL A 35 -11.47 -11.77 -3.89
C VAL A 35 -12.89 -11.71 -3.36
N LEU A 36 -13.17 -10.69 -2.55
CA LEU A 36 -14.52 -10.33 -2.12
C LEU A 36 -15.08 -9.28 -3.09
N VAL A 37 -16.19 -9.60 -3.73
CA VAL A 37 -16.96 -8.66 -4.55
C VAL A 37 -18.22 -8.28 -3.79
N GLU A 38 -18.40 -6.99 -3.55
CA GLU A 38 -19.58 -6.43 -2.89
C GLU A 38 -20.34 -5.53 -3.86
N LEU A 39 -21.65 -5.77 -4.00
CA LEU A 39 -22.58 -4.89 -4.68
C LEU A 39 -23.38 -4.13 -3.63
N GLY A 40 -23.47 -2.83 -3.79
CA GLY A 40 -24.11 -1.96 -2.80
C GLY A 40 -24.28 -0.55 -3.33
N TYR A 41 -24.75 0.32 -2.45
CA TYR A 41 -24.84 1.76 -2.73
C TYR A 41 -24.11 2.55 -1.65
N LYS A 42 -23.63 3.72 -2.03
CA LYS A 42 -23.00 4.67 -1.12
C LYS A 42 -24.06 5.66 -0.67
N THR A 43 -24.17 5.89 0.64
CA THR A 43 -25.05 6.93 1.18
C THR A 43 -24.40 8.31 1.03
N ASP A 44 -25.19 9.37 1.18
CA ASP A 44 -24.68 10.75 1.16
C ASP A 44 -23.64 11.02 2.26
N GLY A 45 -23.68 10.23 3.35
CA GLY A 45 -22.69 10.24 4.44
C GLY A 45 -21.41 9.48 4.14
N GLY A 46 -21.29 8.88 2.94
CA GLY A 46 -20.11 8.15 2.51
C GLY A 46 -20.03 6.69 2.99
N GLU A 47 -21.02 6.22 3.75
CA GLU A 47 -21.11 4.82 4.16
C GLU A 47 -21.51 3.95 2.96
N PHE A 48 -20.83 2.82 2.80
CA PHE A 48 -21.18 1.83 1.79
C PHE A 48 -22.08 0.76 2.41
N ILE A 49 -23.28 0.59 1.84
CA ILE A 49 -24.25 -0.41 2.27
C ILE A 49 -24.23 -1.56 1.27
N THR A 50 -23.76 -2.73 1.73
CA THR A 50 -23.71 -3.96 0.94
C THR A 50 -25.11 -4.56 0.79
N LEU A 51 -25.53 -4.81 -0.45
CA LEU A 51 -26.76 -5.50 -0.81
C LEU A 51 -26.50 -6.99 -1.09
N GLU A 52 -25.47 -7.28 -1.87
CA GLU A 52 -25.06 -8.63 -2.23
C GLU A 52 -23.54 -8.72 -2.16
N TYR A 53 -23.05 -9.90 -1.80
CA TYR A 53 -21.62 -10.17 -1.82
C TYR A 53 -21.35 -11.57 -2.34
N LYS A 54 -20.18 -11.74 -2.96
CA LYS A 54 -19.70 -13.05 -3.38
C LYS A 54 -18.19 -13.13 -3.20
N ILE A 55 -17.73 -14.28 -2.74
CA ILE A 55 -16.31 -14.59 -2.59
C ILE A 55 -15.90 -15.48 -3.75
N TYR A 56 -14.82 -15.09 -4.42
CA TYR A 56 -14.14 -15.90 -5.41
C TYR A 56 -12.78 -16.33 -4.85
N ASP A 57 -12.45 -17.60 -5.06
CA ASP A 57 -11.17 -18.16 -4.67
C ASP A 57 -10.39 -18.53 -5.94
N PHE A 58 -9.31 -17.81 -6.20
CA PHE A 58 -8.40 -18.02 -7.32
C PHE A 58 -7.15 -18.82 -6.90
N GLY A 59 -7.15 -19.42 -5.71
CA GLY A 59 -6.06 -20.26 -5.22
C GLY A 59 -5.02 -19.48 -4.44
N VAL A 60 -3.74 -19.87 -4.58
CA VAL A 60 -2.65 -19.28 -3.80
C VAL A 60 -2.42 -17.84 -4.22
N LYS A 61 -2.36 -16.94 -3.23
CA LYS A 61 -2.03 -15.54 -3.44
C LYS A 61 -0.61 -15.44 -3.98
N LYS A 62 -0.47 -14.85 -5.17
CA LYS A 62 0.84 -14.47 -5.70
C LYS A 62 1.25 -13.17 -5.00
N ASP A 63 1.83 -13.31 -3.82
CA ASP A 63 2.65 -12.23 -3.32
C ASP A 63 3.88 -12.18 -4.21
N GLU A 64 3.89 -11.20 -5.14
CA GLU A 64 5.16 -10.69 -5.63
C GLU A 64 5.90 -10.22 -4.39
N THR A 65 6.73 -11.11 -3.85
CA THR A 65 7.70 -10.75 -2.84
C THR A 65 8.47 -9.65 -3.54
N ARG A 66 8.21 -8.39 -3.17
CA ARG A 66 9.14 -7.32 -3.47
C ARG A 66 10.43 -7.89 -2.90
N LYS A 67 11.33 -8.37 -3.77
CA LYS A 67 12.71 -8.53 -3.39
C LYS A 67 12.99 -7.19 -2.75
N TYR A 68 13.14 -7.19 -1.43
CA TYR A 68 13.84 -6.10 -0.79
C TYR A 68 15.11 -6.05 -1.63
N SER A 69 15.24 -5.05 -2.49
CA SER A 69 16.54 -4.70 -3.03
C SER A 69 17.34 -4.53 -1.76
N ASP A 70 18.20 -5.51 -1.48
CA ASP A 70 19.00 -5.49 -0.28
C ASP A 70 19.72 -4.15 -0.39
N TRP A 71 19.41 -3.21 0.50
CA TRP A 71 19.96 -1.86 0.35
C TRP A 71 21.49 -1.91 0.49
N PHE A 72 22.00 -3.01 1.07
CA PHE A 72 23.38 -3.44 1.11
C PHE A 72 23.93 -4.01 -0.22
N GLU A 73 23.10 -4.48 -1.15
CA GLU A 73 23.57 -4.89 -2.49
C GLU A 73 23.72 -3.71 -3.46
N VAL A 74 23.10 -2.56 -3.14
CA VAL A 74 23.29 -1.28 -3.84
C VAL A 74 24.37 -0.45 -3.12
N GLU A 75 25.44 -1.10 -2.69
CA GLU A 75 26.57 -0.44 -2.04
C GLU A 75 27.36 0.36 -3.09
N SER A 76 27.30 1.69 -3.02
CA SER A 76 28.25 2.55 -3.75
C SER A 76 29.63 2.34 -3.13
N GLU A 77 30.68 2.21 -3.97
CA GLU A 77 32.09 2.19 -3.54
C GLU A 77 32.42 3.53 -2.84
N GLY A 78 32.06 3.69 -1.56
CA GLY A 78 32.25 4.94 -0.85
C GLY A 78 31.23 5.31 0.23
N ILE A 79 30.27 4.45 0.59
CA ILE A 79 29.26 4.77 1.64
C ILE A 79 29.88 5.23 2.96
N HIS A 80 31.00 4.64 3.38
CA HIS A 80 31.72 5.08 4.57
C HIS A 80 32.25 6.52 4.45
N GLN A 81 32.67 6.92 3.24
CA GLN A 81 33.13 8.27 2.93
C GLN A 81 31.95 9.25 2.87
N GLU A 82 30.84 8.88 2.23
CA GLU A 82 29.61 9.69 2.20
C GLU A 82 29.04 9.92 3.61
N MET A 83 29.00 8.88 4.45
CA MET A 83 28.61 9.02 5.86
C MET A 83 29.53 9.98 6.62
N TYR A 84 30.85 9.88 6.41
CA TYR A 84 31.82 10.79 7.02
C TYR A 84 31.60 12.24 6.56
N GLU A 85 31.32 12.45 5.28
CA GLU A 85 31.02 13.77 4.72
C GLU A 85 29.71 14.33 5.27
N ILE A 86 28.65 13.53 5.39
CA ILE A 86 27.38 13.97 5.96
C ILE A 86 27.55 14.33 7.45
N ALA A 87 28.23 13.48 8.23
CA ALA A 87 28.48 13.71 9.65
C ALA A 87 29.42 14.91 9.91
N SER A 88 30.35 15.18 9.00
CA SER A 88 31.24 16.35 9.08
C SER A 88 30.59 17.64 8.57
N ARG A 89 29.66 17.56 7.60
CA ARG A 89 28.86 18.71 7.15
C ARG A 89 27.82 19.15 8.19
N SER A 90 27.32 18.25 9.05
CA SER A 90 26.49 18.64 10.21
C SER A 90 27.21 19.50 11.24
N ARG A 91 28.53 19.68 11.14
CA ARG A 91 29.30 20.59 12.02
C ARG A 91 29.16 22.08 11.67
N LEU A 92 28.52 22.41 10.53
CA LEU A 92 28.29 23.80 10.08
C LEU A 92 26.87 24.33 10.36
N ILE A 93 25.98 23.54 10.95
CA ILE A 93 24.70 24.05 11.47
C ILE A 93 24.90 24.42 12.94
N GLY A 94 24.98 25.75 13.15
CA GLY A 94 25.10 26.50 14.39
C GLY A 94 24.97 25.73 15.70
N GLY A 95 26.02 25.82 16.51
CA GLY A 95 25.99 25.46 17.92
C GLY A 95 24.87 26.20 18.64
N SER A 96 23.97 25.43 19.23
CA SER A 96 23.15 25.88 20.35
C SER A 96 24.03 25.88 21.59
N GLU A 97 24.94 26.85 21.68
CA GLU A 97 25.43 27.33 22.96
C GLU A 97 24.60 28.58 23.30
N GLU A 98 23.33 28.35 23.65
CA GLU A 98 22.68 29.21 24.61
C GLU A 98 22.62 28.47 25.95
N HIS A 99 23.25 29.10 26.94
CA HIS A 99 22.85 29.09 28.35
C HIS A 99 23.33 27.90 29.21
N LEU A 100 24.36 28.13 30.05
CA LEU A 100 24.21 28.26 31.52
C LEU A 100 25.59 28.39 32.25
N VAL A 101 25.71 29.53 32.96
CA VAL A 101 26.65 29.93 34.03
C VAL A 101 28.08 30.31 33.66
#